data_AF-F2KB25-F1
#
_entry.id   AF-F2KB25-F1
#
_cell.length_a   1.000
_cell.length_b   1.000
_cell.length_c   1.000
_cell.angle_alpha   90.00
_cell.angle_beta   90.00
_cell.angle_gamma   90.00
#
_symmetry.space_group_name_H-M   'P 1'
#
loop_
_entity.id
_entity.type
_entity.pdbx_description
1 polymer ?
#
loop_
_entity_poly.entity_id
_entity_poly.type
_entity_poly.pdbx_seq_one_letter_code
_entity_poly.pdbx_strand_id
1 'polypeptide(L)' 'MKGLDNECLLANLTETLASADAMVSDLAFDLEGSRRHVAQGIQQLIELSSLLANRVLDNVEPRQ' A
#
# COMPACT_ATOMS: atom_id res chain seq x y z
N MET A 1 -20.19 -19.80 1.78
CA MET A 1 -19.42 -18.60 1.39
C MET A 1 -17.96 -19.02 1.46
N LYS A 2 -17.33 -19.38 0.33
CA LYS A 2 -15.88 -19.65 0.35
C LYS A 2 -15.24 -18.34 0.81
N GLY A 3 -14.52 -18.37 1.93
CA GLY A 3 -13.74 -17.22 2.38
C GLY A 3 -12.93 -16.72 1.20
N LEU A 4 -12.91 -15.39 1.02
CA LEU A 4 -12.17 -14.77 -0.08
C LEU A 4 -10.75 -15.37 -0.10
N ASP A 5 -10.29 -15.79 -1.28
CA ASP A 5 -8.95 -16.35 -1.43
C ASP A 5 -7.91 -15.33 -0.93
N ASN A 6 -6.88 -15.81 -0.23
CA ASN A 6 -5.84 -14.93 0.35
C ASN A 6 -5.16 -14.11 -0.75
N GLU A 7 -4.97 -14.69 -1.94
CA GLU A 7 -4.48 -13.98 -3.11
C GLU A 7 -5.40 -12.83 -3.52
N CYS A 8 -6.72 -13.05 -3.51
CA CYS A 8 -7.72 -12.03 -3.84
C CYS A 8 -7.75 -10.92 -2.79
N LEU A 9 -7.60 -11.25 -1.50
CA LEU A 9 -7.46 -10.25 -0.43
C LEU A 9 -6.18 -9.42 -0.58
N LEU A 10 -5.05 -10.06 -0.90
CA LEU A 10 -3.77 -9.39 -1.10
C LEU A 10 -3.79 -8.51 -2.36
N ALA A 11 -4.42 -8.95 -3.45
CA ALA A 11 -4.61 -8.13 -4.65
C ALA A 11 -5.43 -6.86 -4.35
N ASN A 12 -6.57 -7.01 -3.68
CA ASN A 12 -7.40 -5.87 -3.26
C ASN A 12 -6.65 -4.91 -2.32
N LEU A 13 -5.83 -5.45 -1.41
CA LEU A 13 -4.98 -4.64 -0.53
C LEU A 13 -3.96 -3.84 -1.35
N THR A 14 -3.23 -4.48 -2.27
CA THR A 14 -2.23 -3.81 -3.11
C THR A 14 -2.87 -2.73 -3.98
N GLU A 15 -4.04 -2.98 -4.58
CA GLU A 15 -4.79 -1.97 -5.34
C GLU A 15 -5.23 -0.79 -4.46
N THR A 16 -5.69 -1.06 -3.23
CA THR A 16 -6.08 -0.03 -2.27
C THR A 16 -4.88 0.82 -1.86
N LEU A 17 -3.73 0.19 -1.60
CA LEU A 17 -2.50 0.89 -1.23
C LEU A 17 -1.96 1.75 -2.39
N ALA A 18 -1.98 1.23 -3.62
CA ALA A 18 -1.60 2.00 -4.81
C ALA A 18 -2.52 3.23 -5.02
N SER A 19 -3.82 3.07 -4.79
CA SER A 19 -4.77 4.18 -4.84
C SER A 19 -4.50 5.22 -3.75
N ALA A 20 -4.19 4.78 -2.53
CA ALA A 20 -3.83 5.66 -1.42
C ALA A 20 -2.51 6.41 -1.67
N ASP A 21 -1.51 5.74 -2.24
CA ASP A 21 -0.23 6.35 -2.63
C ASP A 21 -0.44 7.48 -3.65
N ALA A 22 -1.24 7.22 -4.70
CA ALA A 22 -1.59 8.23 -5.69
C ALA A 22 -2.28 9.45 -5.06
N MET A 23 -3.26 9.23 -4.17
CA MET A 23 -3.98 10.31 -3.49
C MET A 23 -3.07 11.13 -2.55
N VAL A 24 -2.19 10.48 -1.78
CA VAL A 24 -1.30 11.20 -0.86
C VAL A 24 -0.19 11.92 -1.61
N SER A 25 0.29 11.34 -2.72
CA SER A 25 1.27 11.98 -3.59
C SER A 25 0.68 13.24 -4.24
N ASP A 26 -0.55 13.16 -4.76
CA ASP A 26 -1.28 14.32 -5.30
C ASP A 26 -1.45 15.41 -4.23
N LEU A 27 -1.94 15.04 -3.04
CA LEU A 27 -2.06 15.96 -1.91
C LEU A 27 -0.71 16.58 -1.49
N ALA A 28 0.38 15.82 -1.54
CA ALA A 28 1.70 16.33 -1.17
C ALA A 28 2.18 17.45 -2.12
N PHE A 29 1.73 17.48 -3.37
CA PHE A 29 2.03 18.59 -4.29
C PHE A 29 1.37 19.89 -3.85
N ASP A 30 0.15 19.83 -3.30
CA ASP A 30 -0.63 20.98 -2.84
C ASP A 30 -0.24 21.51 -1.45
N LEU A 31 0.55 20.75 -0.69
CA LEU A 31 0.95 21.12 0.68
C LEU A 31 2.32 21.78 0.73
N GLU A 32 2.58 22.63 1.73
CA GLU A 32 3.89 23.24 1.95
C GLU A 32 4.38 23.04 3.40
N GLY A 33 5.68 23.22 3.59
CA GLY A 33 6.34 23.17 4.89
C GLY A 33 6.08 21.86 5.65
N SER A 34 5.78 21.96 6.94
CA SER A 34 5.59 20.80 7.81
C SER A 34 4.45 19.87 7.37
N ARG A 35 3.41 20.38 6.70
CA ARG A 35 2.29 19.55 6.25
C ARG A 35 2.69 18.64 5.09
N ARG A 36 3.55 19.12 4.18
CA ARG A 36 4.12 18.28 3.12
C ARG A 36 4.92 17.12 3.72
N HIS A 37 5.68 17.37 4.78
CA HIS A 37 6.42 16.29 5.47
C HIS A 37 5.50 15.26 6.13
N VAL A 38 4.35 15.68 6.65
CA VAL A 38 3.34 14.74 7.16
C VAL A 38 2.78 13.87 6.02
N ALA A 39 2.44 14.47 4.87
CA ALA A 39 1.97 13.70 3.71
C ALA A 39 3.03 12.71 3.20
N GLN A 40 4.30 13.12 3.16
CA GLN A 40 5.43 12.23 2.84
C GLN A 40 5.57 11.09 3.87
N GLY A 41 5.40 11.38 5.16
CA GLY A 41 5.41 10.33 6.20
C GLY A 41 4.29 9.31 6.02
N ILE A 42 3.08 9.76 5.63
CA ILE A 42 1.98 8.86 5.29
C ILE A 42 2.32 8.02 4.05
N GLN A 43 2.90 8.64 3.02
CA GLN A 43 3.35 7.93 1.82
C GLN A 43 4.33 6.81 2.15
N GLN A 44 5.33 7.08 3.00
CA GLN A 44 6.29 6.08 3.46
C GLN A 44 5.64 4.90 4.18
N LEU A 45 4.58 5.15 4.98
CA LEU A 45 3.83 4.08 5.65
C LEU A 45 3.02 3.23 4.66
N ILE A 46 2.50 3.83 3.59
CA ILE A 46 1.80 3.12 2.51
C ILE A 46 2.79 2.23 1.74
N GLU A 47 3.93 2.76 1.33
CA GLU A 47 4.99 1.99 0.67
C GLU A 47 5.45 0.80 1.52
N LEU A 48 5.67 1.01 2.82
CA LEU A 48 6.03 -0.06 3.75
C LEU A 48 4.93 -1.13 3.84
N SER A 49 3.66 -0.71 3.86
CA SER A 49 2.52 -1.65 3.87
C SER A 49 2.48 -2.49 2.60
N SER A 50 2.78 -1.90 1.44
CA SER A 50 2.88 -2.62 0.16
C SER A 50 4.02 -3.63 0.15
N LEU A 51 5.18 -3.29 0.73
CA LEU A 51 6.29 -4.22 0.88
C LEU A 51 5.92 -5.42 1.77
N LEU A 52 5.20 -5.17 2.87
CA LEU A 52 4.72 -6.24 3.74
C LEU A 52 3.68 -7.13 3.03
N ALA A 53 2.76 -6.56 2.26
CA ALA A 53 1.78 -7.32 1.48
C ALA A 53 2.46 -8.23 0.44
N ASN A 54 3.44 -7.69 -0.30
CA ASN A 54 4.23 -8.46 -1.26
C ASN A 54 5.00 -9.61 -0.56
N ARG A 55 5.58 -9.34 0.62
CA ARG A 55 6.29 -10.37 1.40
C ARG A 55 5.35 -11.49 1.87
N VAL A 56 4.09 -11.17 2.19
CA VAL A 56 3.09 -12.18 2.53
C VAL A 56 2.75 -13.03 1.31
N LEU A 57 2.54 -12.42 0.14
CA LEU A 57 2.29 -13.15 -1.11
C LEU A 57 3.42 -14.13 -1.43
N ASP A 58 4.68 -13.68 -1.36
CA ASP A 58 5.88 -14.52 -1.54
C ASP A 58 5.95 -15.72 -0.58
N ASN A 59 5.33 -15.63 0.59
CA ASN A 59 5.31 -16.73 1.57
C ASN A 59 4.13 -17.69 1.34
N VAL A 60 3.06 -17.22 0.69
CA VAL A 60 1.86 -18.02 0.36
C VAL A 60 2.07 -18.80 -0.94
N GLU A 61 2.85 -18.25 -1.88
CA GLU A 61 3.37 -18.97 -3.05
C GLU A 61 4.75 -19.55 -2.72
N PRO A 62 4.88 -20.78 -2.18
CA PRO A 62 6.19 -21.38 -2.00
C PRO A 62 6.84 -21.50 -3.37
N ARG A 63 7.97 -20.79 -3.56
CA ARG A 63 8.80 -20.87 -4.76
C ARG A 63 9.07 -22.35 -5.08
N GLN A 64 8.44 -22.84 -6.14
CA GLN A 64 8.78 -24.13 -6.75
C GLN A 64 10.10 -24.00 -7.50
#